data_AF-A0A0F9QB56-F1
#
_entry.id   AF-A0A0F9QB56-F1
#
_cell.length_a   1.000
_cell.length_b   1.000
_cell.length_c   1.000
_cell.angle_alpha   90.00
_cell.angle_beta   90.00
_cell.angle_gamma   90.00
#
_symmetry.space_group_name_H-M   'P 1'
#
loop_
_entity.id
_entity.type
_entity.pdbx_description
1 polymer ?
#
loop_
_entity_poly.entity_id
_entity_poly.type
_entity_poly.pdbx_seq_one_letter_code
_entity_poly.pdbx_strand_id
1 'polypeptide(L)' 'MGTAAEERAGKGCLGRAADDEPVFVLVAHDQVAAETVRDWAGRAQRAGVRDEKIKAAMEHANTMDAWRLANGGGKTPD' A
#
# COMPACT_ATOMS: atom_id res chain seq x y z
N MET A 1 -14.89 -22.86 -12.48
CA MET A 1 -13.64 -22.07 -12.43
C MET A 1 -13.99 -20.80 -11.70
N GLY A 2 -13.45 -20.60 -10.49
CA GLY A 2 -13.63 -19.35 -9.76
C GLY A 2 -12.83 -18.24 -10.44
N THR A 3 -13.33 -17.02 -10.37
CA THR A 3 -12.67 -15.81 -10.90
C THR A 3 -11.40 -15.49 -10.09
N ALA A 4 -10.45 -14.75 -10.69
CA ALA A 4 -9.24 -14.32 -9.97
C ALA A 4 -9.60 -13.44 -8.76
N ALA A 5 -10.74 -12.73 -8.82
CA ALA A 5 -11.36 -12.04 -7.69
C ALA A 5 -11.78 -12.96 -6.54
N GLU A 6 -12.25 -14.19 -6.81
CA GLU A 6 -12.67 -15.15 -5.76
C GLU A 6 -11.47 -15.75 -4.99
N GLU A 7 -10.30 -15.89 -5.61
CA GLU A 7 -9.07 -16.33 -4.92
C GLU A 7 -8.44 -15.22 -4.07
N ARG A 8 -8.72 -13.95 -4.37
CA ARG A 8 -8.28 -12.77 -3.59
C ARG A 8 -9.20 -12.48 -2.39
N ALA A 9 -9.74 -13.51 -1.75
CA ALA A 9 -10.70 -13.38 -0.65
C ALA A 9 -10.15 -12.50 0.50
N GLY A 10 -10.50 -11.21 0.49
CA GLY A 10 -9.99 -10.26 1.47
C GLY A 10 -10.66 -8.88 1.41
N LYS A 11 -11.06 -8.38 2.58
CA LYS A 11 -11.52 -7.00 2.78
C LYS A 11 -10.41 -6.01 2.38
N GLY A 12 -10.61 -5.21 1.34
CA GLY A 12 -9.62 -4.20 0.94
C GLY A 12 -9.79 -3.68 -0.48
N CYS A 13 -8.77 -2.97 -0.99
CA CYS A 13 -8.75 -2.55 -2.40
C CYS A 13 -8.43 -3.72 -3.34
N LEU A 14 -7.53 -4.64 -2.93
CA LEU A 14 -7.12 -5.79 -3.75
C LEU A 14 -8.28 -6.77 -4.03
N GLY A 15 -9.12 -7.05 -3.03
CA GLY A 15 -10.30 -7.91 -3.21
C GLY A 15 -11.47 -7.23 -3.92
N ARG A 16 -11.35 -5.94 -4.26
CA ARG A 16 -12.33 -5.18 -5.05
C ARG A 16 -11.81 -4.81 -6.44
N ALA A 17 -10.54 -5.10 -6.73
CA ALA A 17 -9.97 -4.87 -8.03
C ALA A 17 -10.61 -5.80 -9.05
N ALA A 18 -10.85 -5.31 -10.27
CA ALA A 18 -11.32 -6.19 -11.36
C ALA A 18 -10.25 -7.24 -11.71
N ASP A 19 -10.67 -8.31 -12.41
CA ASP A 19 -9.77 -9.40 -12.79
C ASP A 19 -8.61 -8.92 -13.68
N ASP A 20 -8.86 -7.91 -14.52
CA ASP A 20 -7.91 -7.29 -15.45
C ASP A 20 -7.33 -5.95 -14.95
N GLU A 21 -7.71 -5.50 -13.75
CA GLU A 21 -7.19 -4.26 -13.19
C GLU A 21 -5.72 -4.44 -12.79
N PRO A 22 -4.79 -3.63 -13.33
CA PRO A 22 -3.38 -3.74 -12.98
C PRO A 22 -3.14 -3.34 -11.52
N VAL A 23 -2.42 -4.17 -10.79
CA VAL A 23 -2.09 -3.95 -9.38
C VAL A 23 -0.58 -3.79 -9.22
N PHE A 24 -0.18 -2.78 -8.44
CA PHE A 24 1.20 -2.59 -7.99
C PHE A 24 1.28 -2.79 -6.48
N VAL A 25 2.31 -3.50 -6.01
CA VAL A 25 2.50 -3.82 -4.59
C VAL A 25 3.78 -3.16 -4.11
N LEU A 26 3.70 -2.49 -2.96
CA LEU A 26 4.83 -1.93 -2.24
C LEU A 26 5.10 -2.77 -1.00
N VAL A 27 6.35 -3.17 -0.79
CA VAL A 27 6.78 -3.89 0.42
C VAL A 27 7.71 -3.01 1.26
N ALA A 28 7.66 -3.16 2.59
CA ALA A 28 8.47 -2.36 3.50
C ALA A 28 9.99 -2.50 3.28
N HIS A 29 10.42 -3.59 2.65
CA HIS A 29 11.81 -3.83 2.29
C HIS A 29 12.32 -2.84 1.24
N ASP A 30 11.45 -2.29 0.40
CA ASP A 30 11.82 -1.31 -0.62
C ASP A 30 12.02 0.07 0.01
N GLN A 31 13.17 0.70 -0.25
CA GLN A 31 13.57 1.96 0.37
C GLN A 31 12.57 3.11 0.15
N VAL A 32 11.91 3.14 -1.01
CA VAL A 32 10.97 4.22 -1.39
C VAL A 32 9.52 3.95 -1.00
N ALA A 33 9.22 2.76 -0.47
CA ALA A 33 7.83 2.31 -0.32
C ALA A 33 7.04 3.16 0.69
N ALA A 34 7.62 3.44 1.85
CA ALA A 34 6.97 4.26 2.87
C ALA A 34 6.73 5.70 2.40
N GLU A 35 7.71 6.31 1.73
CA GLU A 35 7.58 7.65 1.13
C GLU A 35 6.50 7.67 0.04
N THR A 36 6.46 6.65 -0.82
CA THR A 36 5.42 6.52 -1.85
C THR A 36 4.01 6.46 -1.25
N VAL A 37 3.83 5.77 -0.12
CA VAL A 37 2.54 5.72 0.59
C VAL A 37 2.17 7.10 1.18
N ARG A 38 3.14 7.86 1.70
CA ARG A 38 2.90 9.23 2.19
C ARG A 38 2.51 10.19 1.06
N ASP A 39 3.21 10.10 -0.06
CA ASP A 39 2.89 10.87 -1.26
C ASP A 39 1.49 10.55 -1.79
N TRP A 40 1.15 9.26 -1.81
CA TRP A 40 -0.21 8.81 -2.14
C TRP A 40 -1.23 9.42 -1.17
N ALA A 41 -0.98 9.39 0.14
CA ALA A 41 -1.89 9.94 1.14
C ALA A 41 -2.14 11.44 0.91
N GLY A 42 -1.09 12.22 0.60
CA GLY A 42 -1.22 13.63 0.27
C GLY A 42 -2.04 13.87 -1.02
N ARG A 43 -1.88 13.02 -2.04
CA ARG A 43 -2.70 13.09 -3.27
C ARG A 43 -4.15 12.70 -3.01
N ALA A 44 -4.37 11.63 -2.25
CA ALA A 44 -5.69 11.13 -1.86
C ALA A 44 -6.47 12.17 -1.03
N GLN A 45 -5.81 12.86 -0.11
CA GLN A 45 -6.42 13.94 0.67
C GLN A 45 -6.91 15.07 -0.26
N ARG A 46 -6.09 15.51 -1.22
CA ARG A 46 -6.48 16.51 -2.23
C ARG A 46 -7.62 16.05 -3.13
N ALA A 47 -7.79 14.75 -3.31
CA ALA A 47 -8.89 14.14 -4.04
C ALA A 47 -10.17 13.94 -3.19
N GLY A 48 -10.17 14.33 -1.91
CA GLY A 48 -11.33 14.23 -1.03
C GLY A 48 -11.53 12.85 -0.38
N VAL A 49 -10.49 12.02 -0.33
CA VAL A 49 -10.54 10.77 0.44
C VAL A 49 -10.67 11.08 1.93
N ARG A 50 -11.53 10.32 2.62
CA ARG A 50 -11.82 10.49 4.06
C ARG A 50 -10.56 10.47 4.92
N ASP A 51 -10.52 11.34 5.93
CA ASP A 51 -9.37 11.53 6.81
C ASP A 51 -8.93 10.24 7.53
N GLU A 52 -9.86 9.34 7.89
CA GLU A 52 -9.51 8.07 8.54
C GLU A 52 -8.66 7.18 7.63
N LYS A 53 -8.89 7.24 6.31
CA LYS A 53 -8.09 6.50 5.33
C LYS A 53 -6.71 7.13 5.14
N ILE A 54 -6.63 8.46 5.18
CA ILE A 54 -5.35 9.18 5.12
C ILE A 54 -4.52 8.85 6.36
N LYS A 55 -5.12 8.95 7.56
CA LYS A 55 -4.47 8.61 8.83
C LYS A 55 -3.95 7.17 8.83
N ALA A 56 -4.80 6.21 8.42
CA ALA A 56 -4.39 4.81 8.34
C ALA A 56 -3.21 4.58 7.37
N ALA A 57 -3.17 5.28 6.23
CA ALA A 57 -2.04 5.19 5.30
C ALA A 57 -0.74 5.77 5.88
N MET A 58 -0.83 6.90 6.59
CA MET A 58 0.32 7.51 7.27
C MET A 58 0.86 6.61 8.39
N GLU A 59 -0.01 6.01 9.20
CA GLU A 59 0.35 5.03 10.24
C GLU A 59 1.00 3.78 9.63
N HIS A 60 0.48 3.31 8.48
CA HIS A 60 1.07 2.19 7.76
C HIS A 60 2.47 2.51 7.23
N ALA A 61 2.67 3.69 6.63
CA ALA A 61 3.98 4.14 6.17
C ALA A 61 5.01 4.20 7.32
N ASN A 62 4.60 4.67 8.50
CA ASN A 62 5.46 4.66 9.69
C ASN A 62 5.84 3.23 10.12
N THR A 63 4.89 2.30 10.02
CA THR A 63 5.13 0.88 10.31
C THR A 63 6.12 0.26 9.31
N MET A 64 6.03 0.64 8.03
CA MET A 64 6.97 0.20 6.99
C MET A 64 8.39 0.67 7.29
N ASP A 65 8.56 1.94 7.67
CA ASP A 65 9.88 2.47 8.07
C ASP A 65 10.43 1.76 9.30
N ALA A 66 9.62 1.57 10.34
CA ALA A 66 10.04 0.88 11.56
C ALA A 66 10.50 -0.54 11.26
N TRP A 67 9.75 -1.27 10.43
CA TRP A 67 10.13 -2.60 9.99
C TRP A 67 11.44 -2.58 9.20
N ARG A 68 11.58 -1.66 8.22
CA ARG A 68 12.79 -1.55 7.39
C ARG A 68 14.05 -1.30 8.23
N LEU A 69 13.96 -0.37 9.19
CA LEU A 69 15.06 -0.05 10.09
C LEU A 69 15.45 -1.24 10.98
N ALA A 70 14.47 -1.99 11.48
CA ALA A 70 14.71 -3.19 12.27
C ALA A 70 15.32 -4.34 11.45
N ASN A 71 15.20 -4.32 10.11
CA ASN A 71 15.61 -5.40 9.21
C ASN A 71 16.76 -4.98 8.25
N GLY A 72 17.61 -4.05 8.65
CA GLY A 72 18.87 -3.76 7.93
C GLY A 72 18.79 -2.73 6.80
N GLY A 73 17.78 -1.86 6.79
CA GLY A 73 17.78 -0.65 5.96
C GLY A 73 17.18 -0.79 4.56
N GLY A 74 16.75 -2.00 4.18
CA GLY A 74 16.01 -2.25 2.94
C GLY A 74 16.85 -2.26 1.66
N LYS A 75 16.21 -2.60 0.55
CA LYS A 75 16.78 -2.64 -0.80
C LYS A 75 16.30 -1.50 -1.69
N THR A 76 17.09 -1.17 -2.70
CA THR A 76 16.58 -0.41 -3.85
C THR A 76 15.53 -1.27 -4.58
N PRO A 77 14.38 -0.72 -4.96
CA PRO A 77 13.38 -1.47 -5.74
C PRO A 77 13.97 -1.98 -7.06
N ASP A 78 13.54 -3.17 -7.49
CA ASP A 78 13.92 -3.79 -8.77
C ASP A 78 13.05 -3.29 -9.94
#